data_AF-A0A9W6CNX9-F1
#
_entry.id   AF-A0A9W6CNX9-F1
#
_cell.length_a   1.000
_cell.length_b   1.000
_cell.length_c   1.000
_cell.angle_alpha   90.00
_cell.angle_beta   90.00
_cell.angle_gamma   90.00
#
_symmetry.space_group_name_H-M   'P 1'
#
loop_
_entity.id
_entity.type
_entity.pdbx_description
1 polymer ?
#
loop_
_entity_poly.entity_id
_entity_poly.type
_entity_poly.pdbx_seq_one_letter_code
_entity_poly.pdbx_strand_id
1 'polypeptide(L)' 'MRRKGEFSRMQLERDYPFQVAIHPDLARDISQLRFYPSIAPRRKTMVLRGEHRVVVCFGKEDEARAFMRHSQGELVRCG' A
#
# COMPACT_ATOMS: atom_id res chain seq x y z
N MET A 1 -9.00 -2.77 23.16
CA MET A 1 -9.94 -3.59 22.37
C MET A 1 -9.60 -3.41 20.89
N ARG A 2 -8.99 -4.39 20.22
CA ARG A 2 -8.66 -4.30 18.77
C ARG A 2 -9.95 -4.49 17.96
N ARG A 3 -10.19 -3.65 16.95
CA ARG A 3 -11.38 -3.78 16.09
C ARG A 3 -11.25 -5.05 15.25
N LYS A 4 -12.31 -5.88 15.15
CA LYS A 4 -12.34 -7.05 14.25
C LYS A 4 -11.97 -6.60 12.83
N GLY A 5 -10.98 -7.26 12.21
CA GLY A 5 -10.50 -6.97 10.85
C GLY A 5 -9.37 -5.95 10.75
N GLU A 6 -8.79 -5.51 11.87
CA GLU A 6 -7.58 -4.69 11.86
C GLU A 6 -6.36 -5.61 11.77
N PHE A 7 -5.73 -5.65 10.59
CA PHE A 7 -4.45 -6.36 10.45
C PHE A 7 -3.45 -5.74 11.42
N SER A 8 -2.82 -6.59 12.24
CA SER A 8 -1.67 -6.14 13.02
C SER A 8 -0.54 -5.74 12.07
N ARG A 9 0.34 -4.83 12.52
CA ARG A 9 1.51 -4.40 11.73
C ARG A 9 2.33 -5.60 11.24
N MET A 10 2.64 -6.55 12.13
CA MET A 10 3.34 -7.80 11.78
C MET A 10 2.61 -8.63 10.72
N GLN A 11 1.28 -8.65 10.76
CA GLN A 11 0.48 -9.40 9.79
C GLN A 11 0.49 -8.73 8.42
N LEU A 12 0.45 -7.39 8.36
CA LEU A 12 0.61 -6.65 7.09
C LEU A 12 2.00 -6.88 6.50
N GLU A 13 3.04 -6.85 7.32
CA GLU A 13 4.42 -7.05 6.85
C GLU A 13 4.66 -8.47 6.35
N ARG A 14 4.01 -9.47 6.97
CA ARG A 14 4.11 -10.87 6.56
C ARG A 14 3.27 -11.19 5.32
N ASP A 15 2.00 -10.79 5.32
CA ASP A 15 1.03 -11.18 4.29
C ASP A 15 1.06 -10.23 3.07
N TYR A 16 1.53 -8.98 3.26
CA TYR A 16 1.61 -7.93 2.25
C TYR A 16 2.96 -7.18 2.28
N PRO A 17 4.08 -7.89 2.05
CA PRO A 17 5.43 -7.34 2.25
C PRO A 17 5.83 -6.24 1.26
N PHE A 18 5.15 -6.15 0.11
CA PHE A 18 5.49 -5.20 -0.96
C PHE A 18 4.66 -3.93 -0.81
N GLN A 19 5.30 -2.80 -0.52
CA GLN A 19 4.58 -1.56 -0.23
C GLN A 19 4.93 -0.49 -1.25
N VAL A 20 3.90 0.22 -1.72
CA VAL A 20 4.04 1.32 -2.68
C VAL A 20 3.48 2.59 -2.05
N ALA A 21 4.34 3.59 -1.87
CA ALA A 21 3.97 4.92 -1.41
C ALA A 21 3.61 5.82 -2.59
N ILE A 22 2.43 6.42 -2.55
CA ILE A 22 1.91 7.32 -3.59
C ILE A 22 1.53 8.67 -2.97
N HIS A 23 1.44 9.70 -3.82
CA HIS A 23 0.92 11.00 -3.40
C HIS A 23 -0.57 10.87 -2.99
N PRO A 24 -1.02 11.55 -1.92
CA PRO A 24 -2.42 11.50 -1.47
C PRO A 24 -3.44 11.93 -2.53
N ASP A 25 -3.07 12.82 -3.44
CA ASP A 25 -3.94 13.22 -4.55
C ASP A 25 -4.18 12.06 -5.52
N LEU A 26 -3.13 11.29 -5.84
CA LEU A 26 -3.25 10.06 -6.63
C LEU A 26 -4.01 8.97 -5.87
N ALA A 27 -4.01 9.05 -4.53
CA ALA A 27 -4.74 8.10 -3.70
C ALA A 27 -6.26 8.28 -3.71
N ARG A 28 -6.76 9.40 -4.24
CA ARG A 28 -8.19 9.63 -4.45
C ARG A 28 -8.70 8.90 -5.70
N ASP A 29 -7.86 8.79 -6.74
CA ASP A 29 -8.23 8.18 -8.03
C ASP A 29 -8.00 6.67 -8.12
N ILE A 30 -7.56 6.00 -7.04
CA ILE A 30 -7.28 4.56 -7.04
C ILE A 30 -8.53 3.66 -7.07
N SER A 31 -9.59 4.10 -7.73
CA SER A 31 -10.66 3.24 -8.25
C SER A 31 -10.11 2.00 -9.01
N GLN A 32 -8.87 2.07 -9.49
CA GLN A 32 -8.13 1.00 -10.16
C GLN A 32 -7.55 -0.10 -9.25
N LEU A 33 -7.68 0.00 -7.91
CA LEU A 33 -7.22 -1.10 -7.02
C LEU A 33 -7.99 -2.41 -7.24
N ARG A 34 -9.17 -2.37 -7.88
CA ARG A 34 -9.97 -3.56 -8.19
C ARG A 34 -9.26 -4.57 -9.10
N PHE A 35 -8.19 -4.17 -9.79
CA PHE A 35 -7.44 -5.04 -10.70
C PHE A 35 -6.37 -5.90 -10.02
N TYR A 36 -6.07 -5.67 -8.74
CA TYR A 36 -5.00 -6.40 -8.05
C TYR A 36 -5.56 -7.24 -6.89
N PRO A 37 -5.62 -8.57 -7.03
CA PRO A 37 -6.21 -9.43 -6.02
C PRO A 37 -5.36 -9.57 -4.74
N SER A 38 -4.07 -9.20 -4.77
CA SER A 38 -3.19 -9.31 -3.60
C SER A 38 -3.06 -8.01 -2.79
N ILE A 39 -3.93 -7.00 -3.00
CA ILE A 39 -3.88 -5.77 -2.21
C ILE A 39 -4.42 -5.99 -0.80
N ALA A 40 -3.74 -5.38 0.18
CA ALA A 40 -4.23 -5.31 1.54
C ALA A 40 -5.56 -4.54 1.61
N PRO A 41 -6.55 -5.05 2.37
CA PRO A 41 -7.88 -4.42 2.46
C PRO A 41 -7.86 -3.02 3.07
N ARG A 42 -6.76 -2.63 3.73
CA ARG A 42 -6.56 -1.27 4.25
C ARG A 42 -5.27 -0.67 3.70
N ARG A 43 -5.35 0.60 3.35
CA ARG A 43 -4.21 1.48 3.05
C ARG A 43 -3.70 2.09 4.36
N LYS A 44 -2.41 2.37 4.44
CA LYS A 44 -1.82 3.13 5.57
C LYS A 44 -1.25 4.45 5.08
N THR A 45 -0.97 5.37 5.99
CA THR A 45 -0.30 6.63 5.68
C THR A 45 1.07 6.66 6.33
N MET A 46 2.07 7.21 5.65
CA MET A 46 3.39 7.46 6.21
C MET A 46 3.88 8.86 5.83
N VAL A 47 4.87 9.38 6.54
CA VAL A 47 5.60 10.57 6.12
C VAL A 47 6.88 10.11 5.44
N LEU A 48 7.04 10.45 4.17
CA LEU A 48 8.23 10.14 3.37
C LEU A 48 8.82 11.46 2.88
N ARG A 49 10.09 11.73 3.25
CA ARG A 49 10.80 13.00 2.90
C ARG A 49 10.04 14.26 3.31
N GLY A 50 9.35 14.24 4.45
CA GLY A 50 8.58 15.37 4.96
C GLY A 50 7.17 15.51 4.38
N GLU A 51 6.77 14.63 3.46
CA GLU A 51 5.44 14.66 2.83
C GLU A 51 4.58 13.47 3.28
N HIS A 52 3.28 13.73 3.49
CA HIS A 52 2.31 12.67 3.74
C HIS A 52 2.10 11.85 2.46
N ARG A 53 2.30 10.54 2.55
CA ARG A 53 2.08 9.57 1.49
C ARG A 53 1.06 8.52 1.90
N VAL A 54 0.27 8.07 0.94
CA VAL A 54 -0.60 6.91 1.10
C VAL A 54 0.17 5.68 0.65
N VAL A 55 0.09 4.60 1.42
CA VAL A 55 0.82 3.37 1.19
C VAL A 55 -0.19 2.27 0.89
N VAL A 56 0.01 1.64 -0.25
CA VAL A 56 -0.73 0.46 -0.70
C VAL A 56 0.18 -0.75 -0.54
N CYS A 57 -0.28 -1.76 0.21
CA CYS A 57 0.48 -2.97 0.45
C CYS A 57 -0.04 -4.09 -0.45
N PHE A 58 0.87 -4.90 -0.99
CA PHE A 58 0.62 -6.01 -1.89
C PHE A 58 1.28 -7.29 -1.36
N GLY A 59 0.59 -8.41 -1.53
CA GLY A 59 1.14 -9.74 -1.26
C GLY A 59 2.09 -10.24 -2.34
N LYS A 60 2.00 -9.69 -3.56
CA LYS A 60 2.83 -10.07 -4.70
C LYS A 60 3.65 -8.90 -5.25
N GLU A 61 4.91 -9.17 -5.54
CA GLU A 61 5.84 -8.16 -6.06
C GLU A 61 5.44 -7.64 -7.44
N ASP A 62 5.02 -8.53 -8.34
CA ASP A 62 4.64 -8.18 -9.71
C ASP A 62 3.45 -7.21 -9.74
N GLU A 63 2.49 -7.40 -8.83
CA GLU A 63 1.34 -6.51 -8.68
C GLU A 63 1.76 -5.15 -8.12
N ALA A 64 2.66 -5.12 -7.13
CA ALA A 64 3.24 -3.87 -6.64
C ALA A 64 3.99 -3.11 -7.74
N ARG A 65 4.81 -3.81 -8.54
CA ARG A 65 5.57 -3.21 -9.66
C ARG A 65 4.65 -2.72 -10.78
N ALA A 66 3.60 -3.48 -11.11
CA ALA A 66 2.59 -3.05 -12.06
C ALA A 66 1.87 -1.79 -11.55
N PHE A 67 1.48 -1.77 -10.27
CA PHE A 67 0.86 -0.59 -9.66
C PHE A 67 1.78 0.62 -9.66
N MET A 68 3.07 0.46 -9.35
CA MET A 68 4.06 1.55 -9.40
C MET A 68 4.15 2.20 -10.78
N ARG A 69 4.17 1.39 -11.86
CA ARG A 69 4.23 1.89 -13.25
C ARG A 69 3.05 2.79 -13.61
N HIS A 70 1.87 2.53 -13.04
CA HIS A 70 0.66 3.33 -13.29
C HIS A 70 0.50 4.52 -12.34
N SER A 71 0.93 4.38 -11.09
CA SER A 71 0.66 5.34 -10.01
C SER A 71 1.80 6.31 -9.73
N GLN A 72 2.93 6.21 -10.45
CA GLN A 72 4.17 6.95 -10.16
C GLN A 72 4.61 6.80 -8.68
N GLY A 73 4.28 5.67 -8.07
CA GLY A 73 4.58 5.38 -6.67
C GLY A 73 6.03 4.95 -6.45
N GLU A 74 6.50 5.13 -5.22
CA GLU A 74 7.82 4.70 -4.75
C GLU A 74 7.70 3.40 -3.96
N LEU A 75 8.53 2.39 -4.26
CA LEU A 75 8.58 1.16 -3.47
C LEU A 75 9.20 1.49 -2.11
N VAL A 76 8.47 1.21 -1.03
CA VAL A 76 8.95 1.43 0.34
C VAL A 76 9.12 0.08 1.04
N ARG A 77 10.17 -0.05 1.85
CA ARG A 77 10.38 -1.26 2.65
C ARG A 77 9.44 -1.25 3.86
N CYS A 78 8.98 -2.44 4.24
CA CYS A 78 8.48 -2.67 5.59
C CYS A 78 9.61 -2.31 6.57
N GLY A 79 9.40 -1.28 7.38
CA GLY A 79 10.18 -1.03 8.59
C GLY A 79 9.39 -1.43 9.80
#